data_AF-A0A8E2AUT3-F1
#
_entry.id   AF-A0A8E2AUT3-F1
#
_cell.length_a   1.000
_cell.length_b   1.000
_cell.length_c   1.000
_cell.angle_alpha   90.00
_cell.angle_beta   90.00
_cell.angle_gamma   90.00
#
_symmetry.space_group_name_H-M   'P 1'
#
loop_
_entity.id
_entity.type
_entity.pdbx_description
1 polymer ?
#
loop_
_entity_poly.entity_id
_entity_poly.type
_entity_poly.pdbx_seq_one_letter_code
_entity_poly.pdbx_strand_id
1 'polypeptide(L)' 'MQKCIVIGYPEGYKGWKLYNSETKKVIISERAEFDECYFLGLRGTNPPPSQDNPFH' A
#
# COMPACT_ATOMS: atom_id res chain seq x y z
N MET A 1 9.81 -2.95 9.53
CA MET A 1 9.09 -1.99 8.65
C MET A 1 8.14 -1.18 9.48
N GLN A 2 8.09 0.13 9.28
CA GLN A 2 7.19 1.01 10.04
C GLN A 2 5.94 1.33 9.21
N LYS A 3 4.76 1.00 9.74
CA LYS A 3 3.49 1.24 9.05
C LYS A 3 3.16 2.72 9.10
N CYS A 4 2.95 3.31 7.92
CA CYS A 4 2.59 4.72 7.78
C CYS A 4 1.45 4.87 6.78
N ILE A 5 0.73 5.99 6.89
CA ILE A 5 -0.37 6.33 5.98
C ILE A 5 0.16 7.31 4.95
N VAL A 6 -0.10 7.07 3.67
CA VAL A 6 0.26 8.03 2.62
C VAL A 6 -0.71 9.19 2.67
N ILE A 7 -0.18 10.40 2.85
CA ILE A 7 -0.96 11.64 2.94
C ILE A 7 -0.71 12.58 1.76
N GLY A 8 0.16 12.20 0.82
CA GLY A 8 0.38 12.92 -0.44
C GLY A 8 1.85 12.98 -0.84
N TYR A 9 2.23 14.08 -1.46
CA TYR A 9 3.58 14.35 -1.96
C TYR A 9 4.17 15.60 -1.27
N PRO A 10 5.47 15.63 -0.97
CA PRO A 10 6.15 16.83 -0.49
C PRO A 10 6.33 17.85 -1.62
N GLU A 11 6.33 19.14 -1.27
CA GLU A 11 6.52 20.22 -2.24
C GLU A 11 7.96 20.24 -2.76
N GLY A 12 8.15 20.30 -4.07
CA GLY A 12 9.46 20.41 -4.70
C GLY A 12 10.37 19.17 -4.58
N TYR A 13 9.88 18.05 -4.04
CA TYR A 13 10.66 16.84 -3.85
C TYR A 13 9.95 15.60 -4.39
N LYS A 14 10.68 14.73 -5.09
CA LYS A 14 10.15 13.47 -5.59
C LYS A 14 10.14 12.42 -4.48
N GLY A 15 8.98 12.17 -3.89
CA GLY A 15 8.82 11.15 -2.87
C GLY A 15 7.42 11.14 -2.27
N TRP A 16 7.21 10.28 -1.28
CA TRP A 16 5.95 10.11 -0.59
C TRP A 16 5.97 10.84 0.74
N LYS A 17 4.91 11.59 1.02
CA LYS A 17 4.64 12.17 2.33
C LYS A 17 3.82 11.15 3.12
N LEU A 18 4.43 10.63 4.18
CA LEU A 18 3.92 9.54 4.99
C LEU A 18 3.64 10.04 6.40
N TYR A 19 2.45 9.80 6.92
CA TYR A 19 2.11 10.08 8.31
C TYR A 19 2.28 8.83 9.17
N ASN A 20 3.05 8.98 10.24
CA ASN A 20 3.25 7.95 11.24
C ASN A 20 2.31 8.19 12.42
N SER A 21 1.32 7.30 12.60
CA SER A 21 0.30 7.46 13.63
C SER A 21 0.82 7.20 15.06
N GLU A 22 1.92 6.48 15.21
CA GLU A 22 2.54 6.14 16.50
C GLU A 22 3.32 7.33 17.06
N THR A 23 4.19 7.91 16.24
CA THR A 23 5.07 9.03 16.61
C THR A 23 4.43 10.39 16.35
N LYS A 24 3.27 10.42 15.68
CA LYS A 24 2.57 11.63 15.22
C LYS A 24 3.39 12.52 14.29
N LYS A 25 4.38 11.96 13.60
CA LYS A 25 5.30 12.68 12.71
C LYS A 25 4.98 12.44 11.24
N VAL A 26 5.41 13.40 10.41
CA VAL A 26 5.43 13.26 8.96
C VAL A 26 6.85 12.86 8.54
N ILE A 27 6.92 11.85 7.68
CA ILE A 27 8.14 11.29 7.12
C ILE A 27 8.07 11.47 5.60
N ILE A 28 9.18 11.85 4.98
CA ILE A 28 9.33 11.86 3.52
C ILE A 28 10.19 10.67 3.14
N SER A 29 9.72 9.83 2.22
CA SER A 29 10.49 8.70 1.71
C SER A 29 10.35 8.57 0.20
N GLU A 30 11.46 8.37 -0.51
CA GLU A 30 11.44 8.09 -1.96
C GLU A 30 10.83 6.71 -2.26
N ARG A 31 11.09 5.74 -1.37
CA ARG A 31 10.66 4.35 -1.51
C ARG A 31 9.67 4.00 -0.39
N ALA A 32 8.53 3.42 -0.78
CA ALA A 32 7.54 2.88 0.13
C ALA A 32 6.97 1.60 -0.48
N GLU A 33 6.79 0.57 0.34
CA GLU A 33 6.09 -0.66 -0.05
C GLU A 33 4.62 -0.50 0.34
N PHE A 34 3.75 -0.62 -0.65
CA PHE A 34 2.31 -0.54 -0.48
C PHE A 34 1.75 -1.95 -0.44
N ASP A 35 1.00 -2.26 0.62
CA ASP A 35 0.23 -3.49 0.68
C ASP A 35 -1.11 -3.24 -0.03
N GLU A 36 -1.20 -3.62 -1.30
CA GLU A 36 -2.38 -3.42 -2.16
C GLU A 36 -3.61 -4.18 -1.64
N CYS A 37 -3.43 -5.20 -0.80
CA CYS A 37 -4.50 -5.92 -0.14
C CYS A 37 -5.26 -5.06 0.89
N TYR A 38 -4.64 -3.96 1.34
CA TYR A 38 -5.20 -2.97 2.26
C TYR A 38 -5.72 -1.70 1.56
N PHE A 39 -5.84 -1.70 0.22
CA PHE A 39 -6.45 -0.57 -0.46
C PHE A 39 -7.96 -0.53 -0.18
N LEU A 40 -8.49 0.62 0.24
CA LEU A 40 -9.90 0.84 0.64
C LEU A 40 -10.95 0.69 -0.50
N GLY A 41 -10.67 -0.13 -1.50
CA GLY A 41 -11.57 -0.44 -2.62
C GLY A 41 -11.41 -1.83 -3.24
N LEU A 42 -10.46 -2.66 -2.79
CA LEU A 42 -10.21 -4.00 -3.34
C LEU A 42 -10.31 -5.08 -2.25
N ARG A 43 -11.42 -5.08 -1.50
CA ARG A 43 -11.76 -6.26 -0.70
C ARG A 43 -12.25 -7.34 -1.66
N GLY A 44 -11.36 -8.25 -2.04
CA GLY A 44 -11.74 -9.58 -2.53
C GLY A 44 -11.71 -9.79 -4.04
N THR A 45 -10.54 -9.65 -4.65
CA THR A 45 -10.24 -10.49 -5.82
C THR A 45 -8.82 -11.00 -5.71
N ASN A 46 -8.58 -11.86 -4.72
CA ASN A 46 -7.80 -13.03 -5.08
C ASN A 46 -8.62 -13.69 -6.20
N PRO A 47 -8.13 -13.81 -7.45
CA PRO A 47 -8.74 -14.80 -8.33
C PRO A 47 -8.71 -16.12 -7.52
N PRO A 48 -9.81 -16.89 -7.47
CA PRO A 48 -9.73 -18.22 -6.88
C PRO A 48 -8.52 -18.92 -7.53
N PRO A 49 -7.72 -19.69 -6.78
CA PRO A 49 -6.73 -20.55 -7.42
C PRO A 49 -7.49 -21.32 -8.49
N SER A 50 -7.07 -21.17 -9.75
CA SER A 50 -7.72 -21.78 -10.90
C SER A 50 -8.05 -23.21 -10.52
N GLN A 51 -9.34 -23.54 -10.36
CA GLN A 51 -9.72 -24.93 -10.24
C GLN A 51 -9.30 -25.57 -11.55
N ASP A 52 -8.26 -26.40 -11.47
CA ASP A 52 -7.90 -27.38 -12.47
C ASP A 52 -9.21 -28.03 -12.97
N ASN A 53 -9.59 -27.77 -14.21
CA ASN A 53 -10.75 -28.41 -14.82
C ASN A 53 -10.38 -29.88 -15.02
N PRO A 54 -11.05 -30.85 -14.36
CA PRO A 54 -10.69 -32.26 -14.47
C PRO A 54 -11.20 -32.92 -15.76
N PHE A 55 -11.38 -32.16 -16.83
CA PHE A 55 -11.80 -32.64 -18.14
C PHE A 55 -10.83 -32.16 -19.21
N HIS A 56 -9.63 -32.73 -19.22
CA HIS A 56 -8.80 -32.86 -20.40
C HIS A 56 -8.08 -34.22 -20.35
#